data_AF-A0A368KRL2-F1
#
_entry.id   AF-A0A368KRL2-F1
#
_cell.length_a   1.000
_cell.length_b   1.000
_cell.length_c   1.000
_cell.angle_alpha   90.00
_cell.angle_beta   90.00
_cell.angle_gamma   90.00
#
_symmetry.space_group_name_H-M   'P 1'
#
loop_
_entity.id
_entity.type
_entity.pdbx_description
1 polymer ?
#
loop_
_entity_poly.entity_id
_entity_poly.type
_entity_poly.pdbx_seq_one_letter_code
_entity_poly.pdbx_strand_id
1 'polypeptide(L)'
;MPSIRLSLVSFLLLAFAAVAWGEDAAADPRETLATAIPEGIRLLEAEQYEEFLTKFVSPADLKMITARKSMDEFVNSFNERKAARVLKALKAIEGTKPKLDAAGTKANFVFKQEIDGKKSLTFVKVDKYWYLSNT
;
A
#
# COMPACT_ATOMS: atom_id res chain seq x y z
N MET A 1 79.96 -0.96 -15.55
CA MET A 1 79.22 -1.30 -14.32
C MET A 1 78.17 -0.22 -14.09
N PRO A 2 76.89 -0.58 -14.09
CA PRO A 2 76.11 -0.27 -12.88
C PRO A 2 75.17 -1.40 -12.48
N SER A 3 75.24 -1.76 -11.20
CA SER A 3 74.17 -2.39 -10.45
C SER A 3 73.33 -1.27 -9.83
N ILE A 4 72.01 -1.45 -9.75
CA ILE A 4 71.16 -1.24 -8.56
C ILE A 4 69.74 -1.63 -8.96
N ARG A 5 69.22 -2.65 -8.28
CA ARG A 5 67.79 -2.97 -8.20
C ARG A 5 67.18 -2.05 -7.15
N LEU A 6 65.98 -1.53 -7.36
CA LEU A 6 65.00 -1.40 -6.29
C LEU A 6 63.60 -1.27 -6.89
N SER A 7 62.80 -2.31 -6.66
CA SER A 7 61.37 -2.33 -6.91
C SER A 7 60.65 -1.44 -5.91
N LEU A 8 59.72 -0.61 -6.34
CA LEU A 8 58.67 -0.07 -5.49
C LEU A 8 57.32 -0.29 -6.18
N VAL A 9 56.60 -1.29 -5.69
CA VAL A 9 55.21 -1.57 -6.08
C VAL A 9 54.34 -0.60 -5.30
N SER A 10 53.85 0.45 -5.95
CA SER A 10 52.82 1.32 -5.37
C SER A 10 51.45 0.69 -5.60
N PHE A 11 50.93 0.05 -4.55
CA PHE A 11 49.53 -0.36 -4.45
C PHE A 11 48.67 0.89 -4.23
N LEU A 12 48.05 1.40 -5.30
CA LEU A 12 47.06 2.46 -5.21
C LEU A 12 45.74 1.83 -4.73
N LEU A 13 45.46 1.93 -3.44
CA LEU A 13 44.15 1.65 -2.86
C LEU A 13 43.14 2.66 -3.44
N LEU A 14 42.36 2.23 -4.44
CA LEU A 14 41.11 2.92 -4.77
C LEU A 14 40.16 2.73 -3.59
N ALA A 15 39.99 3.79 -2.80
CA ALA A 15 38.90 3.90 -1.84
C ALA A 15 37.58 3.83 -2.62
N PHE A 16 36.87 2.70 -2.49
CA PHE A 16 35.45 2.65 -2.80
C PHE A 16 34.75 3.61 -1.84
N ALA A 17 34.42 4.80 -2.33
CA ALA A 17 33.40 5.62 -1.70
C ALA A 17 32.10 4.81 -1.78
N ALA A 18 31.75 4.14 -0.69
CA ALA A 18 30.41 3.60 -0.51
C ALA A 18 29.46 4.80 -0.57
N VAL A 19 28.81 4.99 -1.72
CA VAL A 19 27.64 5.84 -1.82
C VAL A 19 26.63 5.19 -0.89
N ALA A 20 26.49 5.76 0.31
CA ALA A 20 25.41 5.43 1.21
C ALA A 20 24.13 5.78 0.47
N TRP A 21 23.54 4.79 -0.19
CA TRP A 21 22.16 4.84 -0.59
C TRP A 21 21.41 4.92 0.72
N GLY A 22 21.02 6.14 1.12
CA GLY A 22 19.97 6.28 2.10
C GLY A 22 18.83 5.42 1.59
N GLU A 23 18.41 4.44 2.37
CA GLU A 23 17.13 3.78 2.19
C GLU A 23 16.09 4.91 2.23
N ASP A 24 15.78 5.47 1.07
CA ASP A 24 14.59 6.27 0.85
C ASP A 24 13.47 5.32 1.24
N ALA A 25 12.99 5.45 2.48
CA ALA A 25 11.99 4.56 3.04
C ALA A 25 10.85 4.54 2.04
N ALA A 26 10.66 3.38 1.38
CA ALA A 26 9.77 3.27 0.23
C ALA A 26 8.44 3.93 0.59
N ALA A 27 8.04 4.93 -0.21
CA ALA A 27 6.87 5.75 0.10
C ALA A 27 5.67 4.83 0.36
N ASP A 28 4.94 5.09 1.46
CA ASP A 28 3.84 4.22 1.85
C ASP A 28 2.81 4.18 0.71
N PRO A 29 2.41 2.99 0.24
CA PRO A 29 1.54 2.85 -0.92
C PRO A 29 0.19 3.57 -0.73
N ARG A 30 -0.21 3.89 0.50
CA ARG A 30 -1.45 4.60 0.80
C ARG A 30 -1.38 6.10 0.54
N GLU A 31 -0.22 6.69 0.27
CA GLU A 31 -0.10 8.13 0.03
C GLU A 31 -0.82 8.60 -1.25
N THR A 32 -0.97 7.72 -2.24
CA THR A 32 -1.70 8.00 -3.49
C THR A 32 -2.66 6.87 -3.83
N LEU A 33 -3.80 7.18 -4.46
CA LEU A 33 -4.73 6.15 -4.92
C LEU A 33 -4.13 5.24 -6.00
N ALA A 34 -3.18 5.76 -6.79
CA ALA A 34 -2.51 5.02 -7.85
C ALA A 34 -1.62 3.88 -7.31
N THR A 35 -1.09 4.05 -6.10
CA THR A 35 -0.29 3.02 -5.40
C THR A 35 -1.14 2.23 -4.39
N ALA A 36 -2.15 2.87 -3.79
CA ALA A 36 -2.99 2.28 -2.76
C ALA A 36 -3.87 1.15 -3.31
N ILE A 37 -4.47 1.36 -4.50
CA ILE A 37 -5.37 0.38 -5.10
C ILE A 37 -4.60 -0.91 -5.50
N PRO A 38 -3.48 -0.85 -6.24
CA PRO A 38 -2.70 -2.05 -6.56
C PRO A 38 -2.16 -2.76 -5.32
N GLU A 39 -1.71 -2.05 -4.30
CA GLU A 39 -1.24 -2.69 -3.05
C GLU A 39 -2.39 -3.39 -2.32
N GLY A 40 -3.58 -2.76 -2.26
CA GLY A 40 -4.76 -3.39 -1.69
C GLY A 40 -5.16 -4.67 -2.45
N ILE A 41 -5.05 -4.67 -3.78
CA ILE A 41 -5.26 -5.86 -4.63
C ILE A 41 -4.22 -6.92 -4.29
N ARG A 42 -2.93 -6.58 -4.26
CA ARG A 42 -1.82 -7.50 -3.96
C ARG A 42 -2.02 -8.21 -2.62
N LEU A 43 -2.35 -7.46 -1.56
CA LEU A 43 -2.58 -8.02 -0.23
C LEU A 43 -3.76 -8.99 -0.21
N LEU A 44 -4.86 -8.67 -0.91
CA LEU A 44 -6.04 -9.53 -0.97
C LEU A 44 -5.80 -10.79 -1.81
N GLU A 45 -5.05 -10.70 -2.91
CA GLU A 45 -4.66 -11.86 -3.73
C GLU A 45 -3.70 -12.79 -3.01
N ALA A 46 -2.82 -12.23 -2.17
CA ALA A 46 -1.91 -12.99 -1.32
C ALA A 46 -2.57 -13.48 -0.02
N GLU A 47 -3.88 -13.28 0.16
CA GLU A 47 -4.64 -13.62 1.36
C GLU A 47 -4.08 -12.99 2.66
N GLN A 48 -3.32 -11.90 2.54
CA GLN A 48 -2.75 -11.15 3.66
C GLN A 48 -3.80 -10.22 4.28
N TYR A 49 -4.90 -10.81 4.75
CA TYR A 49 -6.10 -10.08 5.17
C TYR A 49 -5.87 -9.18 6.39
N GLU A 50 -5.12 -9.63 7.39
CA GLU A 50 -4.83 -8.81 8.57
C GLU A 50 -4.05 -7.54 8.20
N GLU A 51 -3.04 -7.68 7.34
CA GLU A 51 -2.25 -6.56 6.84
C GLU A 51 -3.11 -5.62 5.99
N PHE A 52 -3.97 -6.16 5.11
CA PHE A 52 -4.94 -5.38 4.37
C PHE A 52 -5.85 -4.57 5.31
N LEU A 53 -6.45 -5.22 6.31
CA LEU A 53 -7.37 -4.59 7.24
C LEU A 53 -6.67 -3.49 8.06
N THR A 54 -5.46 -3.76 8.54
CA THR A 54 -4.68 -2.79 9.33
C THR A 54 -4.25 -1.59 8.51
N LYS A 55 -3.91 -1.79 7.23
CA LYS A 55 -3.43 -0.72 6.35
C LYS A 55 -4.57 0.10 5.74
N PHE A 56 -5.64 -0.55 5.29
CA PHE A 56 -6.64 0.05 4.41
C PHE A 56 -8.00 0.31 5.07
N VAL A 57 -8.31 -0.26 6.23
CA VAL A 57 -9.48 0.19 7.02
C VAL A 57 -9.08 1.47 7.77
N SER A 58 -9.99 2.45 7.83
CA SER A 58 -9.69 3.68 8.55
C SER A 58 -9.34 3.36 10.03
N PRO A 59 -8.38 4.07 10.65
CA PRO A 59 -8.00 3.79 12.04
C PRO A 59 -9.17 3.89 13.02
N ALA A 60 -10.13 4.79 12.74
CA ALA A 60 -11.34 4.95 13.53
C ALA A 60 -12.27 3.72 13.42
N ASP A 61 -12.50 3.22 12.20
CA ASP A 61 -13.33 2.03 11.98
C ASP A 61 -12.65 0.78 12.54
N LEU A 62 -11.34 0.65 12.33
CA LEU A 62 -10.56 -0.47 12.85
C LEU A 62 -10.68 -0.55 14.37
N LYS A 63 -10.47 0.59 15.06
CA LYS A 63 -10.61 0.69 16.52
C LYS A 63 -12.02 0.37 16.99
N MET A 64 -13.06 0.83 16.28
CA MET A 64 -14.45 0.54 16.63
C MET A 64 -14.78 -0.95 16.50
N ILE A 65 -14.27 -1.60 15.45
CA ILE A 65 -14.49 -3.03 15.20
C ILE A 65 -13.74 -3.87 16.22
N THR A 66 -12.45 -3.60 16.44
CA THR A 66 -11.61 -4.37 17.37
C THR A 66 -11.95 -4.14 18.84
N ALA A 67 -12.72 -3.09 19.17
CA ALA A 67 -13.32 -2.94 20.50
C ALA A 67 -14.44 -3.96 20.78
N ARG A 68 -14.98 -4.64 19.75
CA ARG A 68 -16.13 -5.58 19.87
C ARG A 68 -15.78 -7.03 19.56
N LYS A 69 -14.63 -7.28 18.92
CA LYS A 69 -14.16 -8.60 18.51
C LYS A 69 -12.63 -8.58 18.39
N SER A 70 -11.99 -9.75 18.46
CA SER A 70 -10.55 -9.84 18.22
C SER A 70 -10.19 -9.53 16.77
N MET A 71 -8.90 -9.26 16.51
CA MET A 71 -8.40 -9.12 15.14
C MET A 71 -8.64 -10.42 14.34
N ASP A 72 -8.37 -11.58 14.92
CA ASP A 72 -8.60 -12.88 14.28
C ASP A 72 -10.07 -13.08 13.89
N GLU A 73 -11.01 -12.76 14.78
CA GLU A 73 -12.45 -12.82 14.48
C GLU A 73 -12.83 -11.85 13.36
N PHE A 74 -12.18 -10.67 13.32
CA PHE A 74 -12.40 -9.72 12.24
C PHE A 74 -11.88 -10.26 10.90
N VAL A 75 -10.63 -10.73 10.86
CA VAL A 75 -9.99 -11.34 9.70
C VAL A 75 -10.83 -12.50 9.16
N ASN A 76 -11.25 -13.43 10.01
CA ASN A 76 -12.08 -14.57 9.61
C ASN A 76 -13.41 -14.11 9.01
N SER A 77 -14.12 -13.20 9.70
CA SER A 77 -15.39 -12.67 9.19
C SER A 77 -15.25 -11.85 7.90
N PHE A 78 -14.09 -11.22 7.70
CA PHE A 78 -13.76 -10.49 6.48
C PHE A 78 -13.49 -11.45 5.33
N ASN A 79 -12.67 -12.49 5.55
CA ASN A 79 -12.37 -13.51 4.56
C ASN A 79 -13.66 -14.17 4.04
N GLU A 80 -14.49 -14.68 4.96
CA GLU A 80 -15.72 -15.42 4.61
C GLU A 80 -16.76 -14.58 3.86
N ARG A 81 -16.84 -13.27 4.12
CA ARG A 81 -17.99 -12.46 3.70
C ARG A 81 -17.66 -11.29 2.78
N LYS A 82 -16.41 -10.82 2.78
CA LYS A 82 -16.06 -9.52 2.19
C LYS A 82 -14.82 -9.56 1.30
N ALA A 83 -13.81 -10.39 1.58
CA ALA A 83 -12.52 -10.34 0.88
C ALA A 83 -12.67 -10.44 -0.65
N ALA A 84 -13.36 -11.48 -1.14
CA ALA A 84 -13.58 -11.68 -2.57
C ALA A 84 -14.32 -10.51 -3.25
N ARG A 85 -15.33 -9.96 -2.57
CA ARG A 85 -16.07 -8.78 -3.06
C ARG A 85 -15.20 -7.54 -3.11
N VAL A 86 -14.41 -7.29 -2.07
CA VAL A 86 -13.53 -6.12 -2.00
C VAL A 86 -12.45 -6.21 -3.09
N LEU A 87 -11.87 -7.40 -3.29
CA LEU A 87 -10.92 -7.66 -4.37
C LEU A 87 -11.55 -7.37 -5.74
N LYS A 88 -12.76 -7.90 -6.00
CA LYS A 88 -13.51 -7.63 -7.24
C LYS A 88 -13.76 -6.13 -7.43
N ALA A 89 -14.14 -5.42 -6.37
CA ALA A 89 -14.39 -3.98 -6.41
C ALA A 89 -13.12 -3.17 -6.70
N LEU A 90 -11.99 -3.51 -6.08
CA LEU A 90 -10.70 -2.84 -6.32
C LEU A 90 -10.21 -3.07 -7.75
N LYS A 91 -10.28 -4.31 -8.25
CA LYS A 91 -9.94 -4.64 -9.65
C LYS A 91 -10.80 -3.87 -10.65
N ALA A 92 -12.09 -3.70 -10.35
CA ALA A 92 -13.00 -2.97 -11.25
C ALA A 92 -12.69 -1.47 -11.37
N ILE A 93 -11.96 -0.89 -10.41
CA ILE A 93 -11.60 0.53 -10.40
C ILE A 93 -10.12 0.78 -10.69
N GLU A 94 -9.34 -0.28 -10.87
CA GLU A 94 -7.92 -0.17 -11.19
C GLU A 94 -7.72 0.62 -12.50
N GLY A 95 -6.81 1.59 -12.47
CA GLY A 95 -6.56 2.51 -13.59
C GLY A 95 -7.68 3.51 -13.89
N THR A 96 -8.79 3.51 -13.14
CA THR A 96 -9.87 4.48 -13.30
C THR A 96 -9.62 5.75 -12.47
N LYS A 97 -10.21 6.88 -12.88
CA LYS A 97 -10.12 8.14 -12.13
C LYS A 97 -11.34 8.31 -11.22
N PRO A 98 -11.16 8.60 -9.91
CA PRO A 98 -12.27 8.88 -9.02
C PRO A 98 -12.86 10.27 -9.28
N LYS A 99 -14.08 10.48 -8.80
CA LYS A 99 -14.61 11.81 -8.54
C LYS A 99 -14.17 12.24 -7.13
N LEU A 100 -13.36 13.29 -7.05
CA LEU A 100 -12.95 13.88 -5.77
C LEU A 100 -14.02 14.85 -5.26
N ASP A 101 -14.14 14.96 -3.94
CA ASP A 101 -14.85 16.06 -3.30
C ASP A 101 -14.06 17.38 -3.42
N ALA A 102 -14.69 18.50 -3.06
CA ALA A 102 -14.07 19.82 -3.14
C ALA A 102 -12.80 19.94 -2.27
N ALA A 103 -12.74 19.19 -1.17
CA ALA A 103 -11.59 19.17 -0.25
C ALA A 103 -10.45 18.23 -0.72
N GLY A 104 -10.69 17.39 -1.73
CA GLY A 104 -9.73 16.36 -2.15
C GLY A 104 -9.49 15.27 -1.08
N THR A 105 -10.40 15.14 -0.12
CA THR A 105 -10.33 14.20 1.00
C THR A 105 -11.20 12.97 0.80
N LYS A 106 -12.10 12.99 -0.17
CA LYS A 106 -12.95 11.84 -0.52
C LYS A 106 -12.84 11.56 -2.00
N ALA A 107 -12.59 10.29 -2.34
CA ALA A 107 -12.51 9.82 -3.71
C ALA A 107 -13.58 8.76 -3.94
N ASN A 108 -14.50 9.05 -4.86
CA ASN A 108 -15.59 8.14 -5.20
C ASN A 108 -15.39 7.54 -6.60
N PHE A 109 -15.32 6.22 -6.66
CA PHE A 109 -15.21 5.45 -7.89
C PHE A 109 -16.57 4.85 -8.23
N VAL A 110 -17.17 5.30 -9.34
CA VAL A 110 -18.44 4.75 -9.83
C VAL A 110 -18.14 3.53 -10.69
N PHE A 111 -18.72 2.39 -10.37
CA PHE A 111 -18.54 1.19 -11.16
C PHE A 111 -19.33 1.29 -12.47
N LYS A 112 -18.77 0.69 -13.55
CA LYS A 112 -19.48 0.56 -14.82
C LYS A 112 -20.71 -0.35 -14.72
N GLN A 113 -20.63 -1.36 -13.85
CA GLN A 113 -21.70 -2.31 -13.53
C GLN A 113 -21.74 -2.47 -12.01
N GLU A 114 -22.92 -2.77 -11.46
CA GLU A 114 -23.03 -3.01 -10.02
C GLU A 114 -22.19 -4.23 -9.59
N ILE A 115 -21.53 -4.08 -8.45
CA ILE A 115 -20.76 -5.14 -7.82
C ILE A 115 -21.45 -5.43 -6.49
N ASP A 116 -22.13 -6.57 -6.42
CA ASP A 116 -22.83 -7.05 -5.23
C ASP A 116 -23.79 -6.01 -4.64
N GLY A 117 -24.60 -5.39 -5.52
CA GLY A 117 -25.59 -4.37 -5.18
C GLY A 117 -25.02 -2.98 -4.84
N LYS A 118 -23.70 -2.79 -4.89
CA LYS A 118 -23.06 -1.48 -4.73
C LYS A 118 -22.76 -0.89 -6.12
N LYS A 119 -23.00 0.42 -6.26
CA LYS A 119 -22.71 1.21 -7.47
C LYS A 119 -21.35 1.90 -7.45
N SER A 120 -20.70 1.93 -6.28
CA SER A 120 -19.45 2.67 -6.11
C SER A 120 -18.59 2.15 -4.96
N LEU A 121 -17.31 2.52 -5.01
CA LEU A 121 -16.33 2.36 -3.94
C LEU A 121 -15.80 3.74 -3.54
N THR A 122 -15.69 3.99 -2.25
CA THR A 122 -15.20 5.27 -1.73
C THR A 122 -13.91 5.07 -0.94
N PHE A 123 -12.98 5.99 -1.11
CA PHE A 123 -11.82 6.17 -0.26
C PHE A 123 -11.90 7.51 0.45
N VAL A 124 -11.36 7.55 1.66
CA VAL A 124 -11.18 8.78 2.44
C VAL A 124 -9.71 8.99 2.75
N LYS A 125 -9.27 10.23 2.68
CA LYS A 125 -7.93 10.64 3.06
C LYS A 125 -7.96 11.10 4.51
N VAL A 126 -7.15 10.45 5.34
CA VAL A 126 -6.88 10.89 6.71
C VAL A 126 -5.38 11.17 6.79
N ASP A 127 -5.04 12.39 7.20
CA ASP A 127 -3.69 12.95 7.07
C ASP A 127 -3.16 12.81 5.63
N LYS A 128 -2.10 12.02 5.42
CA LYS A 128 -1.53 11.77 4.09
C LYS A 128 -1.99 10.47 3.45
N TYR A 129 -2.76 9.62 4.13
CA TYR A 129 -3.06 8.26 3.68
C TYR A 129 -4.51 8.08 3.23
N TRP A 130 -4.70 7.29 2.18
CA TRP A 130 -6.00 6.86 1.68
C TRP A 130 -6.44 5.55 2.31
N TYR A 131 -7.65 5.55 2.84
CA TYR A 131 -8.31 4.41 3.46
C TYR A 131 -9.57 4.06 2.68
N LEU A 132 -9.86 2.76 2.60
CA LEU A 132 -11.15 2.29 2.14
C LEU A 132 -12.21 2.75 3.13
N SER A 133 -13.15 3.54 2.65
CA SER A 133 -14.28 4.01 3.45
C SER A 133 -15.53 3.61 2.72
N ASN A 134 -16.15 2.52 3.15
CA ASN A 134 -17.56 2.36 2.89
C ASN A 134 -18.26 1.51 3.95
N THR A 135 -19.13 2.22 4.66
CA THR A 135 -20.40 1.82 5.25
C THR A 135 -21.30 1.00 4.31
#